data_AF-A0A815RNZ7-F1
#
_entry.id   AF-A0A815RNZ7-F1
#
_cell.length_a   1.000
_cell.length_b   1.000
_cell.length_c   1.000
_cell.angle_alpha   90.00
_cell.angle_beta   90.00
_cell.angle_gamma   90.00
#
_symmetry.space_group_name_H-M   'P 1'
#
loop_
_entity.id
_entity.type
_entity.pdbx_description
1 polymer ?
#
loop_
_entity_poly.entity_id
_entity_poly.type
_entity_poly.pdbx_seq_one_letter_code
_entity_poly.pdbx_strand_id
1 'polypeptide(L)'
;MDENGSLYVTDYSKHEVRRYQRGESEGTVVAGGNGQGNRLDQLTNPLYVFFDRDHSVYVSENVNNRVTKWMEGAKEGIVVAGGQGQGNGLTQLNHPRGGVVDQLGTVYVTDCGNDRIMRWPKGATQGSVIVGGNGRGGQSSQLSCPIGLSFDRYGNLYVVEHVNHRVQEFKINSCACAIYCRGFTAVNNQLLKSAIFFFFIQMTF
;
A
#
# COMPACT_ATOMS: atom_id res chain seq x y z
N MET A 1 12.06 2.68 -1.83
CA MET A 1 13.44 2.37 -1.44
C MET A 1 13.40 1.98 0.03
N ASP A 2 14.06 0.89 0.42
CA ASP A 2 14.17 0.48 1.83
C ASP A 2 15.32 1.25 2.54
N GLU A 3 15.52 0.98 3.83
CA GLU A 3 16.60 1.58 4.63
C GLU A 3 18.01 1.14 4.23
N ASN A 4 18.13 0.01 3.51
CA ASN A 4 19.38 -0.50 2.97
C ASN A 4 19.71 0.09 1.58
N GLY A 5 18.82 0.95 1.05
CA GLY A 5 18.97 1.57 -0.27
C GLY A 5 18.49 0.71 -1.44
N SER A 6 17.77 -0.39 -1.19
CA SER A 6 17.19 -1.23 -2.25
C SER A 6 15.96 -0.56 -2.86
N LEU A 7 15.89 -0.52 -4.19
CA LEU A 7 14.72 -0.07 -4.94
C LEU A 7 13.81 -1.25 -5.25
N TYR A 8 12.51 -1.08 -5.04
CA TYR A 8 11.49 -2.04 -5.44
C TYR A 8 10.69 -1.44 -6.59
N VAL A 9 10.63 -2.15 -7.70
CA VAL A 9 9.95 -1.73 -8.92
C VAL A 9 8.86 -2.73 -9.25
N THR A 10 7.64 -2.23 -9.40
CA THR A 10 6.54 -2.99 -9.99
C THR A 10 6.69 -3.01 -11.50
N ASP A 11 6.97 -4.16 -12.08
CA ASP A 11 6.93 -4.33 -13.53
C ASP A 11 5.50 -4.73 -13.92
N TYR A 12 4.75 -3.73 -14.37
CA TYR A 12 3.36 -3.91 -14.78
C TYR A 12 3.22 -4.92 -15.92
N SER A 13 4.16 -4.90 -16.88
CA SER A 13 4.12 -5.71 -18.10
C SER A 13 4.47 -7.18 -17.85
N LYS A 14 5.35 -7.43 -16.87
CA LYS A 14 5.77 -8.78 -16.47
C LYS A 14 4.98 -9.34 -15.29
N HIS A 15 4.10 -8.53 -14.69
CA HIS A 15 3.31 -8.89 -13.52
C HIS A 15 4.16 -9.40 -12.35
N GLU A 16 5.22 -8.65 -12.04
CA GLU A 16 6.17 -9.01 -10.99
C GLU A 16 6.66 -7.77 -10.24
N VAL A 17 7.25 -7.99 -9.08
CA VAL A 17 7.99 -6.97 -8.34
C VAL A 17 9.45 -7.38 -8.30
N ARG A 18 10.34 -6.46 -8.68
CA ARG A 18 11.79 -6.63 -8.64
C ARG A 18 12.43 -5.75 -7.59
N ARG A 19 13.41 -6.31 -6.88
CA ARG A 19 14.31 -5.58 -5.99
C ARG A 19 15.64 -5.35 -6.71
N TYR A 20 16.15 -4.13 -6.62
CA TYR A 20 17.46 -3.73 -7.11
C TYR A 20 18.26 -3.14 -5.95
N GLN A 21 19.44 -3.68 -5.70
CA GLN A 21 20.43 -3.07 -4.83
C GLN A 21 21.29 -2.06 -5.59
N ARG A 22 21.95 -1.17 -4.85
CA ARG A 22 22.81 -0.15 -5.44
C ARG A 22 23.94 -0.81 -6.22
N GLY A 23 23.98 -0.56 -7.53
CA GLY A 23 25.00 -1.10 -8.43
C GLY A 23 24.60 -2.38 -9.16
N GLU A 24 23.44 -2.97 -8.87
CA GLU A 24 22.90 -4.09 -9.64
C GLU A 24 22.34 -3.60 -10.99
N SER A 25 22.71 -4.29 -12.06
CA SER A 25 22.13 -4.10 -13.41
C SER A 25 20.88 -4.95 -13.65
N GLU A 26 20.70 -6.00 -12.85
CA GLU A 26 19.57 -6.93 -12.94
C GLU A 26 18.90 -7.09 -11.58
N GLY A 27 17.59 -6.85 -11.53
CA GLY A 27 16.83 -6.94 -10.28
C GLY A 27 16.37 -8.37 -10.00
N THR A 28 16.35 -8.75 -8.73
CA THR A 28 15.84 -10.04 -8.26
C THR A 28 14.31 -9.98 -8.15
N VAL A 29 13.60 -10.99 -8.65
CA VAL A 29 12.15 -11.10 -8.48
C VAL A 29 11.83 -11.43 -7.02
N VAL A 30 11.01 -10.60 -6.38
CA VAL A 30 10.62 -10.73 -4.96
C VAL A 30 9.13 -10.96 -4.75
N ALA A 31 8.30 -10.80 -5.79
CA ALA A 31 6.89 -11.18 -5.80
C ALA A 31 6.42 -11.47 -7.23
N GLY A 32 5.56 -12.47 -7.40
CA GLY A 32 5.07 -12.91 -8.71
C GLY A 32 6.15 -13.63 -9.54
N GLY A 33 6.26 -13.29 -10.82
CA GLY A 33 7.25 -13.88 -11.75
C GLY A 33 6.80 -15.16 -12.45
N ASN A 34 5.62 -15.68 -12.14
CA ASN A 34 5.05 -16.89 -12.77
C ASN A 34 3.91 -16.57 -13.75
N GLY A 35 4.02 -15.43 -14.43
CA GLY A 35 3.03 -14.92 -15.38
C GLY A 35 1.79 -14.30 -14.73
N GLN A 36 0.89 -13.82 -15.58
CA GLN A 36 -0.36 -13.19 -15.16
C GLN A 36 -1.31 -14.22 -14.52
N GLY A 37 -1.92 -13.86 -13.39
CA GLY A 37 -3.04 -14.61 -12.85
C GLY A 37 -3.38 -14.27 -11.40
N ASN A 38 -4.13 -15.17 -10.76
CA ASN A 38 -4.64 -15.03 -9.40
C ASN A 38 -4.19 -16.17 -8.46
N ARG A 39 -3.29 -17.06 -8.91
CA ARG A 39 -2.63 -17.99 -7.98
C ARG A 39 -1.73 -17.22 -7.00
N LEU A 40 -1.31 -17.86 -5.92
CA LEU A 40 -0.49 -17.20 -4.89
C LEU A 40 0.96 -16.98 -5.34
N ASP A 41 1.40 -17.67 -6.39
CA ASP A 41 2.69 -17.50 -7.06
C ASP A 41 2.62 -16.50 -8.24
N GLN A 42 1.45 -15.92 -8.51
CA GLN A 42 1.19 -15.00 -9.63
C GLN A 42 0.68 -13.64 -9.15
N LEU A 43 0.90 -12.62 -9.98
CA LEU A 43 0.27 -11.31 -9.82
C LEU A 43 -0.48 -10.96 -11.10
N THR A 44 -1.38 -9.99 -11.01
CA THR A 44 -1.95 -9.32 -12.18
C THR A 44 -1.85 -7.81 -11.97
N ASN A 45 -1.06 -7.14 -12.81
CA ASN A 45 -0.89 -5.69 -12.83
C ASN A 45 -0.64 -5.09 -11.43
N PRO A 46 0.47 -5.47 -10.76
CA PRO A 46 0.79 -4.90 -9.45
C PRO A 46 0.96 -3.38 -9.57
N LEU A 47 0.11 -2.61 -8.88
CA LEU A 47 0.13 -1.15 -8.97
C LEU A 47 0.96 -0.49 -7.88
N TYR A 48 1.01 -1.10 -6.70
CA TYR A 48 1.60 -0.47 -5.53
C TYR A 48 2.25 -1.51 -4.63
N VAL A 49 3.41 -1.12 -4.10
CA VAL A 49 4.20 -1.94 -3.17
C VAL A 49 4.53 -1.14 -1.93
N PHE A 50 4.48 -1.81 -0.79
CA PHE A 50 4.91 -1.29 0.51
C PHE A 50 5.55 -2.42 1.31
N PHE A 51 6.18 -2.12 2.43
CA PHE A 51 6.99 -3.10 3.16
C PHE A 51 6.88 -2.90 4.67
N ASP A 52 7.10 -3.99 5.42
CA ASP A 52 7.28 -3.95 6.87
C ASP A 52 8.78 -3.83 7.25
N ARG A 53 9.07 -3.85 8.56
CA ARG A 53 10.46 -3.81 9.07
C ARG A 53 11.23 -5.09 8.84
N ASP A 54 10.54 -6.19 8.55
CA ASP A 54 11.16 -7.48 8.23
C ASP A 54 11.44 -7.57 6.72
N HIS A 55 11.38 -6.44 6.00
CA HIS A 55 11.54 -6.31 4.55
C HIS A 55 10.61 -7.20 3.72
N SER A 56 9.48 -7.62 4.30
CA SER A 56 8.46 -8.32 3.54
C SER A 56 7.77 -7.36 2.57
N VAL A 57 7.58 -7.79 1.34
CA VAL A 57 6.94 -7.00 0.29
C VAL A 57 5.43 -7.23 0.31
N TYR A 58 4.67 -6.16 0.42
CA TYR A 58 3.23 -6.16 0.30
C TYR A 58 2.86 -5.61 -1.07
N VAL A 59 1.97 -6.30 -1.77
CA VAL A 59 1.52 -5.93 -3.12
C VAL A 59 0.02 -5.68 -3.08
N SER A 60 -0.40 -4.47 -3.43
CA SER A 60 -1.81 -4.17 -3.68
C SER A 60 -2.17 -4.59 -5.10
N GLU A 61 -2.94 -5.67 -5.21
CA GLU A 61 -3.34 -6.24 -6.49
C GLU A 61 -4.71 -5.69 -6.91
N ASN A 62 -4.68 -4.67 -7.76
CA ASN A 62 -5.87 -3.93 -8.16
C ASN A 62 -6.90 -4.81 -8.88
N VAL A 63 -6.45 -5.73 -9.72
CA VAL A 63 -7.34 -6.60 -10.50
C VAL A 63 -7.79 -7.82 -9.68
N ASN A 64 -6.89 -8.38 -8.87
CA ASN A 64 -7.21 -9.54 -8.02
C ASN A 64 -7.97 -9.16 -6.73
N ASN A 65 -8.20 -7.87 -6.48
CA ASN A 65 -8.95 -7.36 -5.33
C ASN A 65 -8.44 -7.89 -3.98
N ARG A 66 -7.11 -7.93 -3.84
CA ARG A 66 -6.43 -8.45 -2.66
C ARG A 66 -5.13 -7.70 -2.39
N VAL A 67 -4.62 -7.85 -1.17
CA VAL A 67 -3.25 -7.50 -0.83
C VAL A 67 -2.52 -8.77 -0.44
N THR A 68 -1.37 -9.03 -1.07
CA THR A 68 -0.51 -10.18 -0.74
C THR A 68 0.77 -9.73 -0.06
N LYS A 69 1.22 -10.49 0.95
CA LYS A 69 2.51 -10.37 1.62
C LYS A 69 3.47 -11.43 1.09
N TRP A 70 4.69 -11.03 0.77
CA TRP A 70 5.76 -11.85 0.25
C TRP A 70 6.98 -11.71 1.16
N MET A 71 7.36 -12.80 1.82
CA MET A 71 8.57 -12.84 2.65
C MET A 71 9.79 -13.05 1.76
N GLU A 72 10.97 -12.66 2.23
CA GLU A 72 12.20 -12.89 1.48
C GLU A 72 12.39 -14.38 1.15
N GLY A 73 12.67 -14.66 -0.13
CA GLY A 73 12.83 -16.03 -0.64
C GLY A 73 11.53 -16.84 -0.82
N ALA A 74 10.36 -16.30 -0.47
CA ALA A 74 9.09 -16.98 -0.64
C ALA A 74 8.80 -17.26 -2.13
N LYS A 75 8.19 -18.42 -2.41
CA LYS A 75 7.76 -18.80 -3.77
C LYS A 75 6.32 -18.38 -4.07
N GLU A 76 5.55 -18.09 -3.03
CA GLU A 76 4.16 -17.65 -3.10
C GLU A 76 3.87 -16.61 -2.02
N GLY A 77 2.89 -15.75 -2.30
CA GLY A 77 2.41 -14.74 -1.37
C GLY A 77 1.31 -15.26 -0.45
N ILE A 78 1.11 -14.54 0.65
CA ILE A 78 0.02 -14.79 1.61
C ILE A 78 -1.00 -13.67 1.48
N VAL A 79 -2.27 -13.99 1.28
CA VAL A 79 -3.33 -12.96 1.28
C VAL A 79 -3.50 -12.41 2.70
N VAL A 80 -3.32 -11.10 2.84
CA VAL A 80 -3.41 -10.39 4.14
C VAL A 80 -4.57 -9.39 4.22
N ALA A 81 -5.20 -9.08 3.08
CA ALA A 81 -6.43 -8.29 3.01
C ALA A 81 -7.20 -8.62 1.73
N GLY A 82 -8.54 -8.60 1.80
CA GLY A 82 -9.41 -8.91 0.67
C GLY A 82 -9.34 -10.39 0.24
N GLY A 83 -9.41 -10.64 -1.07
CA GLY A 83 -9.28 -11.99 -1.65
C GLY A 83 -10.56 -12.82 -1.71
N GLN A 84 -11.69 -12.33 -1.18
CA GLN A 84 -13.01 -12.97 -1.30
C GLN A 84 -13.83 -12.40 -2.47
N GLY A 85 -13.15 -12.11 -3.58
CA GLY A 85 -13.72 -11.47 -4.77
C GLY A 85 -13.90 -9.96 -4.64
N GLN A 86 -14.32 -9.35 -5.75
CA GLN A 86 -14.64 -7.93 -5.81
C GLN A 86 -15.94 -7.65 -5.05
N GLY A 87 -15.94 -6.62 -4.19
CA GLY A 87 -17.16 -6.20 -3.49
C GLY A 87 -16.87 -5.23 -2.36
N ASN A 88 -17.90 -4.91 -1.58
CA ASN A 88 -17.84 -3.96 -0.47
C ASN A 88 -18.02 -4.62 0.91
N GLY A 89 -18.07 -5.96 0.98
CA GLY A 89 -18.04 -6.70 2.25
C GLY A 89 -16.75 -6.43 3.05
N LEU A 90 -16.75 -6.81 4.33
CA LEU A 90 -15.57 -6.64 5.20
C LEU A 90 -14.42 -7.62 4.87
N THR A 91 -14.68 -8.65 4.08
CA THR A 91 -13.69 -9.59 3.55
C THR A 91 -13.31 -9.28 2.10
N GLN A 92 -13.89 -8.24 1.51
CA GLN A 92 -13.76 -7.90 0.09
C GLN A 92 -13.10 -6.54 -0.09
N LEU A 93 -12.44 -6.40 -1.23
CA LEU A 93 -11.90 -5.14 -1.73
C LEU A 93 -12.44 -4.92 -3.14
N ASN A 94 -12.34 -3.69 -3.62
CA ASN A 94 -12.70 -3.29 -4.97
C ASN A 94 -11.64 -2.32 -5.49
N HIS A 95 -10.77 -2.81 -6.37
CA HIS A 95 -9.68 -2.05 -6.96
C HIS A 95 -8.79 -1.36 -5.90
N PRO A 96 -8.18 -2.11 -4.96
CA PRO A 96 -7.25 -1.51 -4.00
C PRO A 96 -6.07 -0.86 -4.74
N ARG A 97 -5.58 0.29 -4.25
CA ARG A 97 -4.53 1.07 -4.94
C ARG A 97 -3.33 1.41 -4.09
N GLY A 98 -3.52 1.76 -2.82
CA GLY A 98 -2.43 2.11 -1.90
C GLY A 98 -2.55 1.33 -0.60
N GLY A 99 -1.48 1.29 0.18
CA GLY A 99 -1.52 0.71 1.51
C GLY A 99 -0.25 0.97 2.32
N VAL A 100 -0.35 0.75 3.62
CA VAL A 100 0.78 0.74 4.56
C VAL A 100 0.58 -0.37 5.58
N VAL A 101 1.66 -0.75 6.25
CA VAL A 101 1.64 -1.71 7.35
C VAL A 101 2.26 -1.07 8.60
N ASP A 102 1.64 -1.24 9.76
CA ASP A 102 2.18 -0.74 11.03
C ASP A 102 3.12 -1.76 11.71
N GLN A 103 3.69 -1.39 12.87
CA GLN A 103 4.62 -2.25 13.61
C GLN A 103 3.99 -3.55 14.10
N LEU A 104 2.67 -3.56 14.28
CA LEU A 104 1.92 -4.72 14.77
C LEU A 104 1.55 -5.65 13.60
N GLY A 105 1.90 -5.28 12.37
CA GLY A 105 1.53 -5.99 11.15
C GLY A 105 0.11 -5.73 10.71
N THR A 106 -0.55 -4.67 11.21
CA THR A 106 -1.86 -4.25 10.73
C THR A 106 -1.69 -3.60 9.36
N VAL A 107 -2.44 -4.10 8.38
CA VAL A 107 -2.45 -3.58 7.01
C VAL A 107 -3.58 -2.57 6.87
N TYR A 108 -3.27 -1.39 6.35
CA TYR A 108 -4.25 -0.37 5.99
C TYR A 108 -4.24 -0.23 4.48
N VAL A 109 -5.42 -0.26 3.85
CA VAL A 109 -5.56 -0.32 2.39
C VAL A 109 -6.51 0.78 1.93
N THR A 110 -6.15 1.49 0.86
CA THR A 110 -7.10 2.32 0.14
C THR A 110 -7.94 1.43 -0.78
N ASP A 111 -9.23 1.35 -0.49
CA ASP A 111 -10.20 0.56 -1.26
C ASP A 111 -10.89 1.50 -2.27
N CYS A 112 -10.15 1.88 -3.33
CA CYS A 112 -10.52 2.98 -4.23
C CYS A 112 -11.93 2.80 -4.83
N GLY A 113 -12.29 1.59 -5.26
CA GLY A 113 -13.59 1.32 -5.87
C GLY A 113 -14.77 1.39 -4.90
N ASN A 114 -14.51 1.41 -3.59
CA ASN A 114 -15.52 1.54 -2.54
C ASN A 114 -15.39 2.84 -1.73
N ASP A 115 -14.53 3.78 -2.15
CA ASP A 115 -14.37 5.10 -1.53
C ASP A 115 -14.14 5.03 0.00
N ARG A 116 -13.27 4.10 0.43
CA ARG A 116 -13.02 3.86 1.86
C ARG A 116 -11.57 3.46 2.15
N ILE A 117 -11.19 3.63 3.41
CA ILE A 117 -9.95 3.08 3.98
C ILE A 117 -10.31 1.92 4.89
N MET A 118 -9.67 0.78 4.65
CA MET A 118 -9.86 -0.43 5.44
C MET A 118 -8.64 -0.71 6.31
N ARG A 119 -8.85 -1.24 7.53
CA ARG A 119 -7.79 -1.83 8.38
C ARG A 119 -7.97 -3.34 8.52
N TRP A 120 -6.87 -4.08 8.48
CA TRP A 120 -6.77 -5.51 8.74
C TRP A 120 -5.67 -5.77 9.77
N PRO A 121 -6.02 -6.04 11.05
CA PRO A 121 -5.04 -6.52 12.03
C PRO A 121 -4.37 -7.81 11.55
N LYS A 122 -3.12 -8.04 11.98
CA LYS A 122 -2.37 -9.25 11.63
C LYS A 122 -3.18 -10.51 11.98
N GLY A 123 -3.39 -11.38 11.00
CA GLY A 123 -4.14 -12.63 11.16
C GLY A 123 -5.67 -12.49 11.17
N ALA A 124 -6.21 -11.28 10.99
CA ALA A 124 -7.66 -11.08 10.90
C ALA A 124 -8.23 -11.69 9.62
N THR A 125 -9.39 -12.34 9.73
CA THR A 125 -10.12 -12.91 8.58
C THR A 125 -10.99 -11.89 7.85
N GLN A 126 -11.28 -10.75 8.48
CA GLN A 126 -12.02 -9.63 7.91
C GLN A 126 -11.46 -8.30 8.41
N GLY A 127 -11.66 -7.26 7.60
CA GLY A 127 -11.23 -5.91 7.90
C GLY A 127 -12.30 -5.09 8.60
N SER A 128 -12.02 -3.81 8.76
CA SER A 128 -12.99 -2.82 9.23
C SER A 128 -12.74 -1.48 8.57
N VAL A 129 -13.80 -0.76 8.26
CA VAL A 129 -13.74 0.60 7.72
C VAL A 129 -13.26 1.54 8.82
N ILE A 130 -12.25 2.36 8.53
CA ILE A 130 -11.78 3.40 9.46
C ILE A 130 -12.07 4.82 8.99
N VAL A 131 -12.23 5.01 7.67
CA VAL A 131 -12.58 6.28 7.02
C VAL A 131 -13.38 5.99 5.74
N GLY A 132 -14.37 6.83 5.42
CA GLY A 132 -15.16 6.70 4.20
C GLY A 132 -16.22 5.60 4.26
N GLY A 133 -16.64 5.10 3.09
CA GLY A 133 -17.66 4.04 2.98
C GLY A 133 -19.11 4.53 3.20
N ASN A 134 -19.31 5.83 3.37
CA ASN A 134 -20.59 6.55 3.52
C ASN A 134 -20.99 7.28 2.21
N GLY A 135 -20.66 6.67 1.07
CA GLY A 135 -20.87 7.23 -0.25
C GLY A 135 -19.75 8.16 -0.71
N ARG A 136 -19.54 8.15 -2.02
CA ARG A 136 -18.58 9.02 -2.69
C ARG A 136 -18.95 10.49 -2.52
N GLY A 137 -17.98 11.34 -2.20
CA GLY A 137 -18.25 12.78 -2.10
C GLY A 137 -17.10 13.61 -1.56
N GLY A 138 -17.38 14.90 -1.35
CA GLY A 138 -16.42 15.92 -0.91
C GLY A 138 -16.55 16.34 0.55
N GLN A 139 -17.49 15.76 1.30
CA GLN A 139 -17.65 16.10 2.72
C GLN A 139 -16.49 15.58 3.58
N SER A 140 -16.35 16.09 4.81
CA SER A 140 -15.21 15.81 5.71
C SER A 140 -15.04 14.33 6.09
N SER A 141 -16.04 13.48 5.86
CA SER A 141 -15.99 12.05 6.11
C SER A 141 -16.17 11.20 4.85
N GLN A 142 -16.28 11.83 3.69
CA GLN A 142 -16.45 11.18 2.40
C GLN A 142 -15.12 11.18 1.63
N LEU A 143 -14.91 10.13 0.85
CA LEU A 143 -13.76 9.98 -0.03
C LEU A 143 -14.22 9.83 -1.48
N SER A 144 -13.29 9.99 -2.41
CA SER A 144 -13.51 9.78 -3.85
C SER A 144 -12.26 9.17 -4.50
N CYS A 145 -12.28 7.84 -4.65
CA CYS A 145 -11.15 6.97 -5.02
C CYS A 145 -9.85 7.34 -4.28
N PRO A 146 -9.70 6.94 -3.01
CA PRO A 146 -8.43 7.07 -2.30
C PRO A 146 -7.34 6.21 -2.95
N ILE A 147 -6.17 6.79 -3.21
CA ILE A 147 -5.06 6.12 -3.91
C ILE A 147 -3.79 5.98 -3.09
N GLY A 148 -3.65 6.79 -2.03
CA GLY A 148 -2.51 6.74 -1.13
C GLY A 148 -2.96 7.07 0.28
N LEU A 149 -2.24 6.52 1.26
CA LEU A 149 -2.44 6.84 2.66
C LEU A 149 -1.12 6.81 3.41
N SER A 150 -1.00 7.59 4.47
CA SER A 150 0.14 7.58 5.39
C SER A 150 -0.28 8.07 6.76
N PHE A 151 0.51 7.76 7.78
CA PHE A 151 0.28 8.25 9.13
C PHE A 151 1.42 9.16 9.57
N ASP A 152 1.12 10.15 10.40
CA ASP A 152 2.16 10.91 11.10
C ASP A 152 2.57 10.23 12.43
N ARG A 153 3.56 10.84 13.10
CA ARG A 153 4.05 10.37 14.41
C ARG A 153 3.03 10.41 15.54
N TYR A 154 1.93 11.13 15.35
CA TYR A 154 0.85 11.27 16.32
C TYR A 154 -0.32 10.33 16.03
N GLY A 155 -0.24 9.52 14.96
CA GLY A 155 -1.30 8.60 14.54
C GLY A 155 -2.39 9.26 13.69
N ASN A 156 -2.19 10.48 13.20
CA ASN A 156 -3.12 11.10 12.27
C ASN A 156 -2.96 10.48 10.88
N LEU A 157 -4.08 10.12 10.26
CA LEU A 157 -4.12 9.50 8.95
C LEU A 157 -4.29 10.56 7.87
N TYR A 158 -3.38 10.58 6.91
CA TYR A 158 -3.45 11.39 5.69
C TYR A 158 -3.87 10.51 4.52
N VAL A 159 -4.89 10.93 3.78
CA VAL A 159 -5.43 10.21 2.63
C VAL A 159 -5.35 11.08 1.39
N VAL A 160 -4.79 10.55 0.31
CA VAL A 160 -4.73 11.20 -1.01
C VAL A 160 -5.86 10.66 -1.89
N GLU A 161 -6.66 11.56 -2.43
CA GLU A 161 -7.80 11.23 -3.29
C GLU A 161 -7.52 11.57 -4.75
N HIS A 162 -7.71 10.59 -5.63
CA HIS A 162 -7.46 10.77 -7.05
C HIS A 162 -8.49 11.67 -7.72
N VAL A 163 -9.77 11.52 -7.37
CA VAL A 163 -10.85 12.23 -8.07
C VAL A 163 -11.09 13.61 -7.45
N ASN A 164 -11.10 13.72 -6.12
CA ASN A 164 -11.29 15.02 -5.48
C ASN A 164 -10.04 15.90 -5.52
N HIS A 165 -8.91 15.41 -6.05
CA HIS A 165 -7.64 16.12 -6.17
C HIS A 165 -7.18 16.77 -4.85
N ARG A 166 -7.37 16.08 -3.74
CA ARG A 166 -7.11 16.60 -2.40
C ARG A 166 -6.40 15.61 -1.51
N VAL A 167 -5.86 16.14 -0.41
CA VAL A 167 -5.38 15.37 0.73
C VAL A 167 -6.24 15.73 1.93
N GLN A 168 -6.73 14.73 2.66
CA GLN A 168 -7.48 14.91 3.90
C GLN A 168 -6.73 14.32 5.09
N GLU A 169 -6.82 14.99 6.24
CA GLU A 169 -6.31 14.50 7.52
C GLU A 169 -7.46 14.00 8.39
N PHE A 170 -7.29 12.82 9.00
CA PHE A 170 -8.23 12.21 9.91
C PHE A 170 -7.57 11.91 11.24
N LYS A 171 -8.22 12.33 12.33
CA LYS A 171 -7.87 11.91 13.68
C LYS A 171 -8.42 10.51 13.92
N ILE A 172 -7.55 9.51 13.91
CA ILE A 172 -7.92 8.12 14.19
C ILE A 172 -7.41 7.79 15.59
N ASN A 173 -8.31 7.44 16.51
CA ASN A 173 -7.95 6.96 17.85
C ASN A 173 -7.45 5.51 17.82
N SER A 174 -6.55 5.20 16.89
CA SER A 174 -5.80 3.95 16.89
C SER A 174 -4.45 4.23 17.52
N CYS A 175 -4.04 3.44 18.51
CA CYS A 175 -2.68 3.40 19.03
C CYS A 175 -1.70 2.89 17.95
N ALA A 176 -1.60 3.60 16.82
CA ALA A 176 -0.65 3.38 15.73
C ALA A 176 0.66 4.11 16.02
N CYS A 177 1.01 4.19 17.31
CA CYS A 177 2.21 4.86 17.78
C CYS A 177 3.42 3.98 17.44
N ALA A 178 3.82 4.07 16.17
CA ALA A 178 5.19 3.98 15.65
C ALA A 178 5.20 3.48 14.19
N ILE A 179 4.46 4.17 13.32
CA ILE A 179 4.69 4.12 11.86
C ILE A 179 5.98 4.89 11.57
N TYR A 180 7.12 4.36 12.02
CA TYR A 180 8.43 4.86 11.62
C TYR A 180 8.70 4.36 10.21
N CYS A 181 8.45 5.21 9.21
CA CYS A 181 9.30 5.29 8.04
C CYS A 181 10.63 5.91 8.48
N ARG A 182 11.62 5.11 8.89
CA ARG A 182 13.02 5.52 8.72
C ARG A 182 13.45 5.03 7.34
N GLY A 183 13.19 5.87 6.34
CA GLY A 183 13.69 5.68 4.97
C GLY A 183 14.33 6.93 4.39
N PHE A 184 14.41 8.03 5.16
CA PHE A 184 15.13 9.24 4.75
C PHE A 184 15.81 9.87 5.97
N THR A 185 17.14 9.91 5.94
CA THR A 185 17.94 10.77 6.81
C THR A 185 17.60 12.22 6.44
N ALA A 186 16.89 12.91 7.32
CA ALA A 186 16.74 14.35 7.24
C ALA A 186 18.15 14.97 7.38
N VAL A 187 18.69 15.50 6.28
CA VAL A 187 19.80 16.43 6.34
C VAL A 187 19.23 17.75 6.84
N ASN A 188 19.52 18.05 8.11
CA ASN A 188 19.45 19.33 8.81
C ASN A 188 18.15 20.17 8.80
N ASN A 189 17.69 20.43 10.04
CA ASN A 189 16.92 21.56 10.55
C ASN A 189 16.81 22.79 9.60
N GLN A 190 15.64 23.01 9.02
CA GLN A 190 14.57 23.91 9.48
C GLN A 190 13.49 23.92 8.38
N LEU A 191 12.21 23.99 8.78
CA LEU A 191 10.99 23.98 7.92
C LEU A 191 10.47 22.60 7.49
N LEU A 192 10.00 21.79 8.45
CA LEU A 192 8.96 20.78 8.18
C LEU A 192 7.57 21.43 8.25
N LYS A 193 7.25 22.21 7.22
CA LYS A 193 5.87 22.40 6.76
C LYS A 193 5.87 21.88 5.33
N SER A 194 4.95 20.97 5.02
CA SER A 194 4.74 20.35 3.69
C SER A 194 5.65 19.15 3.38
N ALA A 195 5.34 17.98 3.93
CA ALA A 195 5.73 16.72 3.32
C ALA A 195 4.73 16.38 2.20
N ILE A 196 4.90 17.03 1.05
CA ILE A 196 4.32 16.58 -0.22
C ILE A 196 5.30 15.53 -0.75
N PHE A 197 4.96 14.24 -0.62
CA PHE A 197 5.75 13.16 -1.20
C PHE A 197 5.44 13.03 -2.70
N PHE A 198 6.48 13.13 -3.52
CA PHE A 198 6.43 13.00 -4.97
C PHE A 198 6.13 11.56 -5.40
N PHE A 199 5.23 11.44 -6.38
CA PHE A 199 5.06 10.27 -7.26
C PHE A 199 5.61 10.63 -8.66
N PHE A 200 5.90 9.60 -9.46
CA PHE A 200 6.46 9.57 -10.83
C PHE A 200 7.98 9.42 -10.96
N ILE A 201 8.40 8.21 -11.33
CA ILE A 201 9.24 8.03 -12.51
C ILE A 201 8.46 7.08 -13.43
N GLN A 202 7.76 7.64 -14.43
CA GLN A 202 7.56 6.91 -15.68
C GLN A 202 8.82 7.16 -16.51
N MET A 203 9.60 6.11 -16.75
CA MET A 203 10.56 6.12 -17.86
C MET A 203 9.76 5.83 -19.13
N THR A 204 9.63 6.81 -20.01
CA THR A 204 9.51 6.56 -21.44
C THR A 204 10.86 6.84 -22.07
N PHE A 205 11.34 5.91 -22.89
CA PHE A 205 12.50 6.07 -23.76
C PHE A 205 12.29 7.21 -24.77
#